data_AF-A0AB34WY18-F1
#
_entry.id   AF-A0AB34WY18-F1
#
_cell.length_a   1.000
_cell.length_b   1.000
_cell.length_c   1.000
_cell.angle_alpha   90.00
_cell.angle_beta   90.00
_cell.angle_gamma   90.00
#
_symmetry.space_group_name_H-M   'P 1'
#
loop_
_entity.id
_entity.type
_entity.pdbx_description
1 polymer ?
#
loop_
_entity_poly.entity_id
_entity_poly.type
_entity_poly.pdbx_seq_one_letter_code
_entity_poly.pdbx_strand_id
1 'polypeptide(L)'
;MKSRLERIQQTGRKWLSNLSRPQPEASPAPIDVESYNQDLSKVKANTEPVSEKEAVPLTLRVAADWSWRLLVITVAFAGFLYVVAKFQVIVVPVAVALLLSVLLEPVLRILYVKLHFPRTLAAAVTLIIGLGIVTAMISISSTQLASELPNLIAHTKEGVDEGIHWLATGPLKMDTETATRLWEQAQDQIQSYARKNASWLASNALGTMSAVTGAFTGALAALFCLFFFLKDGRKIWQWFLRLLPRSARNPLNEAAIRGWVTLGAYTRTQCLVAAIDAVGIGGGAYLIGVPLAIPLAILVFLAAFVPILGAILSGMMAVAIALVDKGFTTAIVMLIIILVVQQVESNLLQPALMSNAVSLHPVAVLLAVAGGGAAMGIVGAVFAVPILAFVNTTVLYLRGYDSFIRLSYQKDRPGGPPGSLDRELAEAARPSEQNLAEARQAKAEAEKGGDQRTPREHAEQAEKVQKEIQNTLSEFASADPNQMLPGDAKTDFEVGATTKIEKVAQAEQAAHEEERGVSWQGDNSETAGSNE
;
A
#
# COMPACT_ATOMS: atom_id res chain seq x y z
N MET A 1 86.47 15.59 -12.05
CA MET A 1 85.95 14.42 -12.80
C MET A 1 86.85 13.17 -12.68
N LYS A 2 88.18 13.27 -12.82
CA LYS A 2 89.12 12.14 -12.62
C LYS A 2 88.97 11.39 -11.27
N SER A 3 88.81 12.11 -10.16
CA SER A 3 88.70 11.51 -8.81
C SER A 3 87.39 10.77 -8.50
N ARG A 4 86.37 10.88 -9.37
CA ARG A 4 85.13 10.09 -9.26
C ARG A 4 85.23 8.77 -10.05
N LEU A 5 85.93 8.76 -11.17
CA LEU A 5 86.16 7.55 -11.98
C LEU A 5 87.07 6.55 -11.29
N GLU A 6 88.12 7.00 -10.59
CA GLU A 6 89.02 6.11 -9.85
C GLU A 6 88.33 5.37 -8.71
N ARG A 7 87.42 6.05 -7.99
CA ARG A 7 86.63 5.41 -6.91
C ARG A 7 85.71 4.33 -7.44
N ILE A 8 85.06 4.54 -8.59
CA ILE A 8 84.17 3.54 -9.19
C ILE A 8 84.97 2.31 -9.64
N GLN A 9 86.14 2.50 -10.24
CA GLN A 9 87.00 1.37 -10.65
C GLN A 9 87.60 0.60 -9.47
N GLN A 10 87.89 1.28 -8.35
CA GLN A 10 88.41 0.62 -7.16
C GLN A 10 87.34 -0.24 -6.46
N THR A 11 86.10 0.25 -6.40
CA THR A 11 84.97 -0.52 -5.87
C THR A 11 84.65 -1.72 -6.75
N GLY A 12 84.68 -1.58 -8.08
CA GLY A 12 84.46 -2.68 -9.02
C GLY A 12 85.50 -3.81 -8.88
N ARG A 13 86.79 -3.47 -8.72
CA ARG A 13 87.85 -4.48 -8.52
C ARG A 13 87.71 -5.25 -7.21
N LYS A 14 87.33 -4.58 -6.12
CA LYS A 14 87.07 -5.24 -4.82
C LYS A 14 85.91 -6.23 -4.91
N TRP A 15 84.87 -5.86 -5.66
CA TRP A 15 83.70 -6.72 -5.83
C TRP A 15 84.04 -7.98 -6.64
N LEU A 16 84.78 -7.84 -7.75
CA LEU A 16 85.23 -8.96 -8.56
C LEU A 16 86.19 -9.92 -7.82
N SER A 17 87.05 -9.41 -6.93
CA SER A 17 87.94 -10.26 -6.13
C SER A 17 87.20 -11.12 -5.09
N ASN A 18 86.03 -10.69 -4.62
CA ASN A 18 85.23 -11.47 -3.67
C ASN A 18 84.43 -12.59 -4.35
N LEU A 19 84.02 -12.40 -5.60
CA LEU A 19 83.29 -13.42 -6.37
C LEU A 19 84.17 -14.59 -6.83
N SER A 20 85.48 -14.39 -6.90
CA SER A 20 86.42 -15.38 -7.43
C SER A 20 86.97 -16.34 -6.36
N ARG A 21 86.46 -16.28 -5.12
CA ARG A 21 86.86 -17.19 -4.04
C ARG A 21 85.94 -18.42 -4.05
N PRO A 22 86.42 -19.63 -4.39
CA PRO A 22 85.63 -20.84 -4.21
C PRO A 22 85.40 -21.08 -2.71
N GLN A 23 84.14 -21.21 -2.29
CA GLN A 23 83.81 -21.61 -0.92
C GLN A 23 84.06 -23.11 -0.76
N PRO A 24 84.58 -23.58 0.40
CA PRO A 24 84.74 -25.02 0.64
C PRO A 24 83.35 -25.68 0.72
N GLU A 25 83.15 -26.78 -0.02
CA GLU A 25 81.94 -27.60 0.06
C GLU A 25 81.74 -28.11 1.49
N ALA A 26 80.75 -27.57 2.19
CA ALA A 26 80.28 -28.13 3.45
C ALA A 26 79.36 -29.31 3.15
N SER A 27 79.74 -30.51 3.59
CA SER A 27 78.90 -31.71 3.58
C SER A 27 77.54 -31.39 4.22
N PRO A 28 76.40 -31.77 3.61
CA PRO A 28 75.10 -31.46 4.19
C PRO A 28 74.96 -32.17 5.53
N ALA A 29 74.61 -31.40 6.57
CA ALA A 29 74.29 -31.92 7.89
C ALA A 29 73.07 -32.85 7.82
N PRO A 30 72.95 -33.85 8.72
CA PRO A 30 71.78 -34.71 8.77
C PRO A 30 70.52 -33.85 8.94
N ILE A 31 69.49 -34.11 8.14
CA ILE A 31 68.20 -33.43 8.27
C ILE A 31 67.63 -33.81 9.64
N ASP A 32 67.52 -32.83 10.53
CA ASP A 32 66.84 -32.99 11.82
C ASP A 32 65.34 -33.16 11.57
N VAL A 33 64.92 -34.42 11.61
CA VAL A 33 63.55 -34.83 11.34
C VAL A 33 62.58 -34.25 12.38
N GLU A 34 63.07 -33.95 13.58
CA GLU A 34 62.26 -33.37 14.66
C GLU A 34 61.96 -31.90 14.37
N SER A 35 62.97 -31.14 13.96
CA SER A 35 62.81 -29.77 13.43
C SER A 35 61.85 -29.73 12.24
N TYR A 36 62.02 -30.65 11.29
CA TYR A 36 61.17 -30.70 10.09
C TYR A 36 59.71 -31.02 10.43
N ASN A 37 59.47 -31.97 11.35
CA ASN A 37 58.14 -32.31 11.83
C ASN A 37 57.51 -31.19 12.66
N GLN A 38 58.33 -30.47 13.45
CA GLN A 38 57.86 -29.33 14.23
C GLN A 38 57.45 -28.17 13.31
N ASP A 39 58.19 -27.92 12.23
CA ASP A 39 57.82 -26.91 11.24
C ASP A 39 56.59 -27.33 10.42
N LEU A 40 56.47 -28.62 10.06
CA LEU A 40 55.24 -29.17 9.45
C LEU A 40 54.03 -29.02 10.37
N SER A 41 54.19 -29.25 11.67
CA SER A 41 53.12 -29.11 12.66
C SER A 41 52.68 -27.65 12.82
N LYS A 42 53.63 -26.70 12.79
CA LYS A 42 53.34 -25.25 12.78
C LYS A 42 52.64 -24.81 11.49
N VAL A 43 53.02 -25.35 10.34
CA VAL A 43 52.34 -25.08 9.06
C VAL A 43 50.91 -25.63 9.08
N LYS A 44 50.71 -26.87 9.57
CA LYS A 44 49.36 -27.46 9.73
C LYS A 44 48.51 -26.70 10.74
N ALA A 45 49.10 -26.21 11.83
CA ALA A 45 48.42 -25.42 12.85
C ALA A 45 48.03 -24.01 12.34
N ASN A 46 48.80 -23.44 11.42
CA ASN A 46 48.51 -22.16 10.76
C ASN A 46 47.70 -22.30 9.47
N THR A 47 47.33 -23.52 9.07
CA THR A 47 46.37 -23.73 7.99
C THR A 47 44.98 -23.65 8.63
N GLU A 48 44.53 -22.44 8.96
CA GLU A 48 43.12 -22.22 9.25
C GLU A 48 42.32 -22.79 8.06
N PRO A 49 41.23 -23.54 8.30
CA PRO A 49 40.39 -23.97 7.19
C PRO A 49 39.97 -22.70 6.47
N VAL A 50 40.36 -22.55 5.19
CA VAL A 50 39.95 -21.42 4.35
C VAL A 50 38.48 -21.24 4.61
N SER A 51 38.11 -20.14 5.27
CA SER A 51 36.73 -19.91 5.67
C SER A 51 35.90 -20.12 4.41
N GLU A 52 34.79 -20.85 4.43
CA GLU A 52 33.92 -21.02 3.24
C GLU A 52 33.59 -19.65 2.59
N LYS A 53 33.74 -18.58 3.36
CA LYS A 53 33.64 -17.19 2.96
C LYS A 53 34.77 -16.66 2.05
N GLU A 54 35.89 -17.33 1.88
CA GLU A 54 37.00 -16.94 0.99
C GLU A 54 37.05 -17.73 -0.32
N ALA A 55 36.34 -18.87 -0.40
CA ALA A 55 36.30 -19.69 -1.62
C ALA A 55 35.44 -19.09 -2.76
N VAL A 56 34.60 -18.11 -2.45
CA VAL A 56 33.65 -17.50 -3.40
C VAL A 56 34.02 -16.03 -3.63
N PRO A 57 34.19 -15.57 -4.89
CA PRO A 57 34.53 -14.18 -5.18
C PRO A 57 33.46 -13.22 -4.64
N LEU A 58 33.90 -12.08 -4.09
CA LEU A 58 33.06 -11.07 -3.44
C LEU A 58 31.88 -10.63 -4.32
N THR A 59 32.10 -10.49 -5.62
CA THR A 59 31.07 -10.13 -6.60
C THR A 59 29.94 -11.16 -6.67
N LEU A 60 30.26 -12.46 -6.59
CA LEU A 60 29.27 -13.53 -6.62
C LEU A 60 28.49 -13.60 -5.30
N ARG A 61 29.14 -13.32 -4.15
CA ARG A 61 28.45 -13.21 -2.86
C ARG A 61 27.47 -12.04 -2.83
N VAL A 62 27.91 -10.85 -3.27
CA VAL A 62 27.05 -9.67 -3.34
C VAL A 62 25.90 -9.93 -4.32
N ALA A 63 26.17 -10.49 -5.49
CA ALA A 63 25.12 -10.85 -6.45
C ALA A 63 24.13 -11.86 -5.86
N ALA A 64 24.61 -12.90 -5.14
CA ALA A 64 23.75 -13.86 -4.47
C ALA A 64 22.89 -13.21 -3.37
N ASP A 65 23.48 -12.31 -2.57
CA ASP A 65 22.78 -11.56 -1.53
C ASP A 65 21.66 -10.67 -2.07
N TRP A 66 21.92 -9.96 -3.16
CA TRP A 66 20.89 -9.20 -3.86
C TRP A 66 19.83 -10.12 -4.47
N SER A 67 20.26 -11.22 -5.08
CA SER A 67 19.35 -12.16 -5.76
C SER A 67 18.34 -12.79 -4.80
N TRP A 68 18.78 -13.30 -3.64
CA TRP A 68 17.85 -13.93 -2.70
C TRP A 68 16.92 -12.90 -2.04
N ARG A 69 17.43 -11.70 -1.71
CA ARG A 69 16.59 -10.61 -1.18
C ARG A 69 15.53 -10.17 -2.19
N LEU A 70 15.93 -9.99 -3.45
CA LEU A 70 15.00 -9.68 -4.53
C LEU A 70 13.97 -10.80 -4.73
N LEU A 71 14.40 -12.07 -4.68
CA LEU A 71 13.49 -13.21 -4.77
C LEU A 71 12.48 -13.21 -3.63
N VAL A 72 12.92 -13.01 -2.38
CA VAL A 72 12.03 -12.92 -1.21
C VAL A 72 11.06 -11.74 -1.35
N ILE A 73 11.53 -10.58 -1.79
CA ILE A 73 10.67 -9.41 -2.04
C ILE A 73 9.64 -9.72 -3.13
N THR A 74 10.05 -10.35 -4.23
CA THR A 74 9.16 -10.73 -5.34
C THR A 74 8.12 -11.76 -4.89
N VAL A 75 8.52 -12.78 -4.14
CA VAL A 75 7.59 -13.79 -3.60
C VAL A 75 6.63 -13.17 -2.59
N ALA A 76 7.11 -12.31 -1.70
CA ALA A 76 6.25 -11.59 -0.75
C ALA A 76 5.26 -10.68 -1.47
N PHE A 77 5.70 -9.96 -2.51
CA PHE A 77 4.86 -9.10 -3.32
C PHE A 77 3.81 -9.90 -4.12
N ALA A 78 4.21 -11.00 -4.76
CA ALA A 78 3.30 -11.90 -5.47
C ALA A 78 2.28 -12.54 -4.50
N GLY A 79 2.72 -12.97 -3.32
CA GLY A 79 1.85 -13.48 -2.26
C GLY A 79 0.83 -12.44 -1.78
N PHE A 80 1.27 -11.19 -1.58
CA PHE A 80 0.38 -10.08 -1.27
C PHE A 80 -0.67 -9.85 -2.36
N LEU A 81 -0.26 -9.80 -3.64
CA LEU A 81 -1.18 -9.65 -4.77
C LEU A 81 -2.17 -10.82 -4.87
N TYR A 82 -1.71 -12.05 -4.61
CA TYR A 82 -2.57 -13.23 -4.60
C TYR A 82 -3.63 -13.15 -3.49
N VAL A 83 -3.24 -12.74 -2.27
CA VAL A 83 -4.18 -12.53 -1.16
C VAL A 83 -5.19 -11.44 -1.52
N VAL A 84 -4.73 -10.31 -2.05
CA VAL A 84 -5.61 -9.21 -2.48
C VAL A 84 -6.61 -9.68 -3.55
N ALA A 85 -6.15 -10.43 -4.55
CA ALA A 85 -7.01 -10.99 -5.58
C ALA A 85 -8.00 -12.03 -5.01
N LYS A 86 -7.59 -12.82 -4.01
CA LYS A 86 -8.46 -13.80 -3.36
C LYS A 86 -9.58 -13.14 -2.56
N PHE A 87 -9.30 -12.00 -1.93
CA PHE A 87 -10.27 -11.22 -1.13
C PHE A 87 -10.89 -10.05 -1.91
N GLN A 88 -10.97 -10.15 -3.24
CA GLN A 88 -11.50 -9.10 -4.11
C GLN A 88 -12.92 -8.64 -3.69
N VAL A 89 -13.76 -9.55 -3.17
CA VAL A 89 -15.11 -9.24 -2.65
C VAL A 89 -15.10 -8.19 -1.53
N ILE A 90 -14.03 -8.10 -0.75
CA ILE A 90 -13.87 -7.13 0.35
C ILE A 90 -13.02 -5.95 -0.10
N VAL A 91 -11.90 -6.23 -0.78
CA VAL A 91 -10.94 -5.20 -1.20
C VAL A 91 -11.57 -4.19 -2.14
N VAL A 92 -12.41 -4.65 -3.09
CA VAL A 92 -13.01 -3.76 -4.09
C VAL A 92 -13.98 -2.77 -3.46
N PRO A 93 -14.98 -3.19 -2.65
CA PRO A 93 -15.83 -2.25 -1.92
C PRO A 93 -15.06 -1.24 -1.08
N VAL A 94 -14.01 -1.68 -0.38
CA VAL A 94 -13.16 -0.81 0.44
C VAL A 94 -12.42 0.22 -0.43
N ALA A 95 -11.86 -0.21 -1.57
CA ALA A 95 -11.17 0.67 -2.50
C ALA A 95 -12.14 1.69 -3.13
N VAL A 96 -13.33 1.25 -3.56
CA VAL A 96 -14.41 2.13 -4.07
C VAL A 96 -14.79 3.16 -3.01
N ALA A 97 -15.03 2.71 -1.77
CA ALA A 97 -15.37 3.58 -0.66
C ALA A 97 -14.27 4.61 -0.38
N LEU A 98 -13.00 4.22 -0.49
CA LEU A 98 -11.88 5.12 -0.27
C LEU A 98 -11.81 6.20 -1.36
N LEU A 99 -11.92 5.85 -2.65
CA LEU A 99 -11.97 6.86 -3.72
C LEU A 99 -13.18 7.76 -3.61
N LEU A 100 -14.37 7.20 -3.32
CA LEU A 100 -15.58 7.99 -3.12
C LEU A 100 -15.46 8.92 -1.91
N SER A 101 -14.78 8.50 -0.84
CA SER A 101 -14.56 9.35 0.34
C SER A 101 -13.74 10.59 0.00
N VAL A 102 -12.72 10.42 -0.85
CA VAL A 102 -11.85 11.48 -1.34
C VAL A 102 -12.59 12.43 -2.30
N LEU A 103 -13.44 11.86 -3.17
CA LEU A 103 -14.29 12.61 -4.10
C LEU A 103 -15.34 13.46 -3.36
N LEU A 104 -15.98 12.89 -2.35
CA LEU A 104 -17.06 13.52 -1.56
C LEU A 104 -16.54 14.44 -0.45
N GLU A 105 -15.23 14.43 -0.16
CA GLU A 105 -14.60 15.28 0.85
C GLU A 105 -14.96 16.78 0.73
N PRO A 106 -15.00 17.42 -0.46
CA PRO A 106 -15.38 18.83 -0.57
C PRO A 106 -16.81 19.09 -0.10
N VAL A 107 -17.74 18.20 -0.41
CA VAL A 107 -19.15 18.28 0.04
C VAL A 107 -19.21 18.14 1.56
N LEU A 108 -18.52 17.13 2.11
CA LEU A 108 -18.40 16.93 3.55
C LEU A 108 -17.82 18.17 4.24
N ARG A 109 -16.77 18.77 3.68
CA ARG A 109 -16.10 19.95 4.24
C ARG A 109 -16.99 21.18 4.22
N ILE A 110 -17.77 21.40 3.16
CA ILE A 110 -18.76 22.48 3.12
C ILE A 110 -19.78 22.29 4.25
N LEU A 111 -20.28 21.08 4.41
CA LEU A 111 -21.32 20.79 5.39
C LEU A 111 -20.82 20.86 6.84
N TYR A 112 -19.62 20.34 7.11
CA TYR A 112 -18.99 20.35 8.42
C TYR A 112 -18.41 21.73 8.80
N VAL A 113 -17.69 22.39 7.88
CA VAL A 113 -16.94 23.64 8.17
C VAL A 113 -17.78 24.88 7.92
N LYS A 114 -18.54 24.95 6.81
CA LYS A 114 -19.32 26.14 6.46
C LYS A 114 -20.71 26.13 7.09
N LEU A 115 -21.41 24.99 7.05
CA LEU A 115 -22.75 24.84 7.64
C LEU A 115 -22.74 24.35 9.10
N HIS A 116 -21.58 24.10 9.69
CA HIS A 116 -21.40 23.72 11.09
C HIS A 116 -22.17 22.46 11.53
N PHE A 117 -22.43 21.52 10.61
CA PHE A 117 -23.09 20.27 10.96
C PHE A 117 -22.17 19.40 11.83
N PRO A 118 -22.70 18.65 12.81
CA PRO A 118 -21.91 17.67 13.55
C PRO A 118 -21.39 16.61 12.55
N ARG A 119 -20.17 16.14 12.77
CA ARG A 119 -19.43 15.34 11.78
C ARG A 119 -20.17 14.09 11.30
N THR A 120 -20.91 13.42 12.19
CA THR A 120 -21.74 12.26 11.84
C THR A 120 -22.88 12.62 10.88
N LEU A 121 -23.57 13.75 11.14
CA LEU A 121 -24.68 14.21 10.30
C LEU A 121 -24.14 14.71 8.95
N ALA A 122 -23.02 15.42 8.96
CA ALA A 122 -22.35 15.84 7.74
C ALA A 122 -21.98 14.63 6.86
N ALA A 123 -21.46 13.55 7.44
CA ALA A 123 -21.15 12.31 6.73
C ALA A 123 -22.39 11.61 6.19
N ALA A 124 -23.46 11.50 7.00
CA ALA A 124 -24.72 10.87 6.59
C ALA A 124 -25.37 11.62 5.41
N VAL A 125 -25.47 12.95 5.49
CA VAL A 125 -26.05 13.77 4.43
C VAL A 125 -25.19 13.71 3.16
N THR A 126 -23.86 13.74 3.29
CA THR A 126 -22.95 13.59 2.14
C THR A 126 -23.15 12.23 1.45
N LEU A 127 -23.32 11.16 2.21
CA LEU A 127 -23.61 9.82 1.68
C LEU A 127 -24.98 9.79 0.98
N ILE A 128 -26.02 10.38 1.56
CA ILE A 128 -27.36 10.46 0.97
C ILE A 128 -27.33 11.25 -0.34
N ILE A 129 -26.60 12.38 -0.40
CA ILE A 129 -26.42 13.17 -1.63
C ILE A 129 -25.73 12.32 -2.70
N GLY A 130 -24.62 11.65 -2.38
CA GLY A 130 -23.92 10.78 -3.32
C GLY A 130 -24.79 9.63 -3.83
N LEU A 131 -25.50 8.95 -2.92
CA LEU A 131 -26.43 7.87 -3.28
C LEU A 131 -27.59 8.38 -4.14
N GLY A 132 -28.11 9.57 -3.83
CA GLY A 132 -29.17 10.23 -4.60
C GLY A 132 -28.74 10.52 -6.03
N ILE A 133 -27.53 11.02 -6.24
CA ILE A 133 -26.96 11.26 -7.58
C ILE A 133 -26.87 9.95 -8.36
N VAL A 134 -26.28 8.90 -7.78
CA VAL A 134 -26.12 7.60 -8.46
C VAL A 134 -27.48 6.97 -8.77
N THR A 135 -28.41 6.98 -7.81
CA THR A 135 -29.75 6.43 -7.99
C THR A 135 -30.54 7.21 -9.05
N ALA A 136 -30.40 8.54 -9.09
CA ALA A 136 -31.01 9.37 -10.12
C ALA A 136 -30.44 9.05 -11.52
N MET A 137 -29.12 8.94 -11.66
CA MET A 137 -28.47 8.56 -12.92
C MET A 137 -28.97 7.19 -13.40
N ILE A 138 -28.99 6.18 -12.54
CA ILE A 138 -29.46 4.83 -12.88
C ILE A 138 -30.95 4.84 -13.23
N SER A 139 -31.78 5.55 -12.47
CA SER A 139 -33.23 5.63 -12.70
C SER A 139 -33.54 6.26 -14.06
N ILE A 140 -32.95 7.43 -14.35
CA ILE A 140 -33.12 8.13 -15.64
C ILE A 140 -32.58 7.29 -16.80
N SER A 141 -31.43 6.65 -16.62
CA SER A 141 -30.87 5.77 -17.65
C SER A 141 -31.77 4.56 -17.90
N SER A 142 -32.31 3.96 -16.84
CA SER A 142 -33.12 2.74 -16.94
C SER A 142 -34.46 3.01 -17.61
N THR A 143 -35.11 4.14 -17.30
CA THR A 143 -36.38 4.52 -17.94
C THR A 143 -36.17 4.81 -19.43
N GLN A 144 -35.11 5.54 -19.79
CA GLN A 144 -34.82 5.82 -21.20
C GLN A 144 -34.39 4.56 -21.96
N LEU A 145 -33.62 3.68 -21.32
CA LEU A 145 -33.25 2.40 -21.93
C LEU A 145 -34.49 1.52 -22.14
N ALA A 146 -35.40 1.45 -21.18
CA ALA A 146 -36.64 0.69 -21.32
C ALA A 146 -37.56 1.22 -22.44
N SER A 147 -37.59 2.54 -22.67
CA SER A 147 -38.43 3.15 -23.72
C SER A 147 -37.82 3.05 -25.11
N GLU A 148 -36.50 3.18 -25.25
CA GLU A 148 -35.84 3.26 -26.58
C GLU A 148 -35.23 1.94 -27.06
N LEU A 149 -34.96 0.99 -26.16
CA LEU A 149 -34.32 -0.28 -26.54
C LEU A 149 -35.15 -1.09 -27.56
N PRO A 150 -36.50 -1.19 -27.46
CA PRO A 150 -37.30 -1.86 -28.49
C PRO A 150 -37.17 -1.21 -29.88
N ASN A 151 -37.11 0.12 -29.92
CA ASN A 151 -36.94 0.88 -31.16
C ASN A 151 -35.56 0.62 -31.76
N LEU A 152 -34.50 0.62 -30.95
CA LEU A 152 -33.15 0.31 -31.43
C LEU A 152 -33.04 -1.09 -32.03
N ILE A 153 -33.67 -2.09 -31.39
CA ILE A 153 -33.70 -3.46 -31.91
C ILE A 153 -34.44 -3.51 -33.25
N ALA A 154 -35.53 -2.74 -33.41
CA ALA A 154 -36.28 -2.68 -34.66
C ALA A 154 -35.47 -2.03 -35.80
N HIS A 155 -34.79 -0.91 -35.54
CA HIS A 155 -34.02 -0.16 -36.54
C HIS A 155 -32.64 -0.77 -36.86
N THR A 156 -32.19 -1.78 -36.10
CA THR A 156 -30.90 -2.46 -36.33
C THR A 156 -30.72 -2.98 -37.75
N LYS A 157 -31.80 -3.44 -38.41
CA LYS A 157 -31.70 -3.92 -39.80
C LYS A 157 -31.47 -2.77 -40.78
N GLU A 158 -32.25 -1.70 -40.64
CA GLU A 158 -32.22 -0.54 -41.53
C GLU A 158 -30.89 0.23 -41.45
N GLY A 159 -30.36 0.46 -40.24
CA GLY A 159 -29.09 1.18 -40.07
C GLY A 159 -27.88 0.44 -40.65
N VAL A 160 -27.88 -0.90 -40.61
CA VAL A 160 -26.81 -1.71 -41.21
C VAL A 160 -26.95 -1.77 -42.73
N ASP A 161 -28.18 -1.90 -43.26
CA ASP A 161 -28.46 -1.84 -44.70
C ASP A 161 -27.96 -0.52 -45.32
N GLU A 162 -28.20 0.61 -44.65
CA GLU A 162 -27.78 1.93 -45.12
C GLU A 162 -26.25 2.09 -45.10
N GLY A 163 -25.57 1.58 -44.07
CA GLY A 163 -24.09 1.60 -44.00
C GLY A 163 -23.44 0.79 -45.12
N ILE A 164 -24.03 -0.35 -45.48
CA ILE A 164 -23.54 -1.19 -46.59
C ILE A 164 -23.85 -0.55 -47.93
N HIS A 165 -25.05 0.01 -48.10
CA HIS A 165 -25.40 0.74 -49.31
C HIS A 165 -24.41 1.89 -49.56
N TRP A 166 -24.01 2.63 -48.51
CA TRP A 166 -22.97 3.65 -48.60
C TRP A 166 -21.58 3.08 -48.92
N LEU A 167 -21.19 1.91 -48.40
CA LEU A 167 -19.91 1.27 -48.76
C LEU A 167 -19.87 0.78 -50.21
N ALA A 168 -21.00 0.29 -50.73
CA ALA A 168 -21.14 -0.20 -52.09
C ALA A 168 -21.21 0.95 -53.12
N THR A 169 -21.96 2.01 -52.82
CA THR A 169 -22.19 3.14 -53.74
C THR A 169 -21.29 4.35 -53.49
N GLY A 170 -20.62 4.41 -52.33
CA GLY A 170 -19.74 5.49 -51.93
C GLY A 170 -18.34 5.44 -52.54
N PRO A 171 -17.43 6.34 -52.12
CA PRO A 171 -16.12 6.54 -52.76
C PRO A 171 -15.19 5.32 -52.64
N LEU A 172 -15.47 4.39 -51.74
CA LEU A 172 -14.72 3.15 -51.55
C LEU A 172 -15.05 2.07 -52.58
N LYS A 173 -16.18 2.18 -53.32
CA LYS A 173 -16.63 1.28 -54.40
C LYS A 173 -16.32 -0.20 -54.14
N MET A 174 -16.70 -0.70 -52.97
CA MET A 174 -16.54 -2.12 -52.68
C MET A 174 -17.42 -2.94 -53.62
N ASP A 175 -16.86 -4.03 -54.13
CA ASP A 175 -17.60 -4.98 -54.96
C ASP A 175 -18.85 -5.47 -54.23
N THR A 176 -20.00 -5.38 -54.90
CA THR A 176 -21.31 -5.66 -54.32
C THR A 176 -21.39 -7.09 -53.79
N GLU A 177 -20.71 -8.04 -54.42
CA GLU A 177 -20.69 -9.45 -53.98
C GLU A 177 -19.96 -9.63 -52.64
N THR A 178 -18.86 -8.89 -52.44
CA THR A 178 -18.10 -8.88 -51.18
C THR A 178 -18.90 -8.21 -50.06
N ALA A 179 -19.60 -7.11 -50.37
CA ALA A 179 -20.46 -6.41 -49.43
C ALA A 179 -21.65 -7.28 -48.97
N THR A 180 -22.29 -8.01 -49.87
CA THR A 180 -23.42 -8.91 -49.55
C THR A 180 -22.97 -10.16 -48.76
N ARG A 181 -21.77 -10.68 -49.00
CA ARG A 181 -21.21 -11.77 -48.17
C ARG A 181 -20.87 -11.32 -46.75
N LEU A 182 -20.31 -10.12 -46.61
CA LEU A 182 -20.09 -9.51 -45.29
C LEU A 182 -21.44 -9.27 -44.57
N TRP A 183 -22.50 -8.93 -45.31
CA TRP A 183 -23.87 -8.81 -44.80
C TRP A 183 -24.42 -10.11 -44.22
N GLU A 184 -24.39 -11.21 -44.98
CA GLU A 184 -24.89 -12.51 -44.49
C GLU A 184 -24.12 -12.98 -43.25
N GLN A 185 -22.80 -12.80 -43.23
CA GLN A 185 -21.97 -13.13 -42.06
C GLN A 185 -22.29 -12.24 -40.86
N ALA A 186 -22.44 -10.93 -41.04
CA ALA A 186 -22.77 -10.00 -39.96
C ALA A 186 -24.16 -10.29 -39.39
N GLN A 187 -25.15 -10.56 -40.25
CA GLN A 187 -26.52 -10.86 -39.85
C GLN A 187 -26.60 -12.18 -39.07
N ASP A 188 -25.93 -13.24 -39.53
CA ASP A 188 -25.87 -14.51 -38.80
C ASP A 188 -25.10 -14.39 -37.49
N GLN A 189 -24.01 -13.61 -37.46
CA GLN A 189 -23.26 -13.32 -36.22
C GLN A 189 -24.14 -12.56 -35.22
N ILE A 190 -24.84 -11.51 -35.64
CA ILE A 190 -25.72 -10.71 -34.77
C ILE A 190 -26.90 -11.55 -34.26
N GLN A 191 -27.59 -12.29 -35.14
CA GLN A 191 -28.72 -13.12 -34.73
C GLN A 191 -28.29 -14.28 -33.84
N SER A 192 -27.16 -14.93 -34.14
CA SER A 192 -26.62 -16.00 -33.30
C SER A 192 -26.13 -15.45 -31.95
N TYR A 193 -25.52 -14.26 -31.91
CA TYR A 193 -25.20 -13.57 -30.65
C TYR A 193 -26.47 -13.23 -29.88
N ALA A 194 -27.48 -12.64 -30.50
CA ALA A 194 -28.73 -12.29 -29.83
C ALA A 194 -29.42 -13.54 -29.26
N ARG A 195 -29.52 -14.65 -30.02
CA ARG A 195 -30.12 -15.90 -29.55
C ARG A 195 -29.28 -16.60 -28.47
N LYS A 196 -27.95 -16.66 -28.62
CA LYS A 196 -27.05 -17.24 -27.61
C LYS A 196 -27.05 -16.42 -26.32
N ASN A 197 -27.08 -15.09 -26.39
CA ASN A 197 -27.09 -14.24 -25.21
C ASN A 197 -28.48 -14.14 -24.57
N ALA A 198 -29.56 -14.18 -25.35
CA ALA A 198 -30.92 -14.25 -24.81
C ALA A 198 -31.16 -15.59 -24.09
N SER A 199 -30.71 -16.71 -24.68
CA SER A 199 -30.75 -18.01 -24.00
C SER A 199 -29.78 -18.09 -22.82
N TRP A 200 -28.58 -17.48 -22.89
CA TRP A 200 -27.63 -17.39 -21.77
C TRP A 200 -28.17 -16.54 -20.61
N LEU A 201 -28.83 -15.41 -20.88
CA LEU A 201 -29.50 -14.57 -19.87
C LEU A 201 -30.67 -15.32 -19.22
N ALA A 202 -31.45 -16.07 -20.02
CA ALA A 202 -32.58 -16.86 -19.51
C ALA A 202 -32.13 -18.13 -18.75
N SER A 203 -31.08 -18.82 -19.20
CA SER A 203 -30.59 -20.07 -18.62
C SER A 203 -29.66 -19.87 -17.42
N ASN A 204 -29.02 -18.70 -17.30
CA ASN A 204 -28.19 -18.34 -16.15
C ASN A 204 -28.90 -17.37 -15.20
N ALA A 205 -30.23 -17.37 -15.12
CA ALA A 205 -30.97 -16.55 -14.16
C ALA A 205 -30.44 -16.71 -12.72
N LEU A 206 -30.00 -17.92 -12.33
CA LEU A 206 -29.32 -18.19 -11.05
C LEU A 206 -27.92 -17.56 -10.96
N GLY A 207 -27.14 -17.57 -12.04
CA GLY A 207 -25.84 -16.90 -12.15
C GLY A 207 -25.97 -15.36 -12.10
N THR A 208 -26.94 -14.80 -12.81
CA THR A 208 -27.31 -13.38 -12.75
C THR A 208 -27.76 -13.00 -11.35
N MET A 209 -28.53 -13.85 -10.66
CA MET A 209 -28.93 -13.61 -9.27
C MET A 209 -27.73 -13.62 -8.33
N SER A 210 -26.78 -14.55 -8.48
CA SER A 210 -25.54 -14.56 -7.68
C SER A 210 -24.64 -13.34 -7.93
N ALA A 211 -24.56 -12.85 -9.18
CA ALA A 211 -23.84 -11.64 -9.53
C ALA A 211 -24.52 -10.39 -8.97
N VAL A 212 -25.84 -10.31 -9.04
CA VAL A 212 -26.64 -9.22 -8.45
C VAL A 212 -26.52 -9.22 -6.93
N THR A 213 -26.61 -10.39 -6.28
CA THR A 213 -26.38 -10.51 -4.83
C THR A 213 -24.96 -10.08 -4.47
N GLY A 214 -23.94 -10.55 -5.20
CA GLY A 214 -22.55 -10.15 -4.98
C GLY A 214 -22.33 -8.64 -5.16
N ALA A 215 -22.92 -8.04 -6.19
CA ALA A 215 -22.87 -6.60 -6.43
C ALA A 215 -23.60 -5.82 -5.32
N PHE A 216 -24.76 -6.30 -4.87
CA PHE A 216 -25.51 -5.70 -3.77
C PHE A 216 -24.75 -5.78 -2.45
N THR A 217 -24.18 -6.94 -2.11
CA THR A 217 -23.32 -7.12 -0.93
C THR A 217 -22.09 -6.21 -1.01
N GLY A 218 -21.45 -6.14 -2.17
CA GLY A 218 -20.31 -5.25 -2.41
C GLY A 218 -20.69 -3.77 -2.27
N ALA A 219 -21.84 -3.36 -2.81
CA ALA A 219 -22.35 -2.00 -2.68
C ALA A 219 -22.67 -1.66 -1.22
N LEU A 220 -23.29 -2.57 -0.47
CA LEU A 220 -23.59 -2.38 0.94
C LEU A 220 -22.30 -2.25 1.77
N ALA A 221 -21.30 -3.11 1.52
CA ALA A 221 -19.98 -3.01 2.13
C ALA A 221 -19.29 -1.68 1.78
N ALA A 222 -19.36 -1.24 0.52
CA ALA A 222 -18.80 0.03 0.08
C ALA A 222 -19.48 1.22 0.78
N LEU A 223 -20.81 1.22 0.88
CA LEU A 223 -21.57 2.26 1.58
C LEU A 223 -21.23 2.32 3.06
N PHE A 224 -21.12 1.15 3.72
CA PHE A 224 -20.71 1.05 5.11
C PHE A 224 -19.30 1.62 5.31
N CYS A 225 -18.31 1.17 4.51
CA CYS A 225 -16.95 1.68 4.57
C CYS A 225 -16.89 3.18 4.27
N LEU A 226 -17.63 3.65 3.27
CA LEU A 226 -17.67 5.05 2.86
C LEU A 226 -18.18 5.93 4.01
N PHE A 227 -19.24 5.52 4.68
CA PHE A 227 -19.76 6.23 5.86
C PHE A 227 -18.70 6.40 6.94
N PHE A 228 -18.01 5.32 7.31
CA PHE A 228 -16.96 5.36 8.33
C PHE A 228 -15.72 6.12 7.89
N PHE A 229 -15.33 6.05 6.62
CA PHE A 229 -14.22 6.84 6.08
C PHE A 229 -14.53 8.35 6.11
N LEU A 230 -15.74 8.76 5.74
CA LEU A 230 -16.18 10.16 5.85
C LEU A 230 -16.25 10.61 7.31
N LYS A 231 -16.89 9.81 8.18
CA LYS A 231 -17.10 10.13 9.59
C LYS A 231 -15.81 10.12 10.41
N ASP A 232 -15.05 9.04 10.38
CA ASP A 232 -13.95 8.74 11.32
C ASP A 232 -12.61 8.43 10.63
N GLY A 233 -12.43 8.78 9.34
CA GLY A 233 -11.22 8.45 8.57
C GLY A 233 -9.89 8.77 9.25
N ARG A 234 -9.76 9.91 9.95
CA ARG A 234 -8.55 10.26 10.72
C ARG A 234 -8.29 9.30 11.88
N LYS A 235 -9.32 8.87 12.60
CA LYS A 235 -9.18 7.91 13.72
C LYS A 235 -8.79 6.53 13.20
N ILE A 236 -9.37 6.09 12.08
CA ILE A 236 -9.03 4.84 11.42
C ILE A 236 -7.55 4.84 11.02
N TRP A 237 -7.06 5.95 10.45
CA TRP A 237 -5.65 6.10 10.10
C TRP A 237 -4.73 6.11 11.33
N GLN A 238 -5.06 6.84 12.39
CA GLN A 238 -4.29 6.83 13.63
C GLN A 238 -4.25 5.43 14.27
N TRP A 239 -5.35 4.69 14.24
CA TRP A 239 -5.40 3.30 14.69
C TRP A 239 -4.46 2.41 13.87
N PHE A 240 -4.48 2.54 12.54
CA PHE A 240 -3.54 1.83 11.67
C PHE A 240 -2.07 2.14 12.01
N LEU A 241 -1.72 3.42 12.25
CA LEU A 241 -0.37 3.81 12.65
C LEU A 241 0.08 3.22 14.00
N ARG A 242 -0.85 2.88 14.90
CA ARG A 242 -0.51 2.24 16.19
C ARG A 242 -0.01 0.82 16.01
N LEU A 243 -0.38 0.14 14.92
CA LEU A 243 0.11 -1.20 14.58
C LEU A 243 1.58 -1.18 14.14
N LEU A 244 2.12 0.01 13.81
CA LEU A 244 3.49 0.17 13.33
C LEU A 244 4.47 0.50 14.47
N PRO A 245 5.77 0.14 14.30
CA PRO A 245 6.84 0.55 15.21
C PRO A 245 6.90 2.07 15.36
N ARG A 246 7.22 2.57 16.56
CA ARG A 246 7.21 4.01 16.89
C ARG A 246 8.03 4.85 15.91
N SER A 247 9.18 4.36 15.46
CA SER A 247 10.07 5.05 14.50
C SER A 247 9.43 5.26 13.13
N ALA A 248 8.50 4.40 12.69
CA ALA A 248 7.88 4.47 11.37
C ALA A 248 6.61 5.34 11.33
N ARG A 249 6.00 5.65 12.48
CA ARG A 249 4.67 6.29 12.56
C ARG A 249 4.65 7.69 11.93
N ASN A 250 5.57 8.56 12.36
CA ASN A 250 5.61 9.94 11.89
C ASN A 250 6.05 10.06 10.42
N PRO A 251 7.14 9.40 9.97
CA PRO A 251 7.51 9.39 8.55
C PRO A 251 6.40 8.88 7.64
N LEU A 252 5.72 7.78 8.02
CA LEU A 252 4.63 7.24 7.22
C LEU A 252 3.40 8.14 7.23
N ASN A 253 3.05 8.76 8.36
CA ASN A 253 1.94 9.71 8.42
C ASN A 253 2.17 10.90 7.49
N GLU A 254 3.36 11.48 7.51
CA GLU A 254 3.73 12.58 6.61
C GLU A 254 3.73 12.16 5.13
N ALA A 255 4.20 10.94 4.83
CA ALA A 255 4.18 10.38 3.48
C ALA A 255 2.74 10.11 2.98
N ALA A 256 1.88 9.63 3.87
CA ALA A 256 0.49 9.31 3.57
C ALA A 256 -0.37 10.57 3.39
N ILE A 257 -0.11 11.65 4.13
CA ILE A 257 -0.78 12.94 3.92
C ILE A 257 -0.53 13.45 2.49
N ARG A 258 0.72 13.35 2.01
CA ARG A 258 1.09 13.75 0.64
C ARG A 258 0.44 12.84 -0.40
N GLY A 259 0.50 11.53 -0.17
CA GLY A 259 -0.22 10.55 -0.99
C GLY A 259 -1.72 10.85 -1.05
N TRP A 260 -2.36 11.19 0.08
CA TRP A 260 -3.77 11.52 0.17
C TRP A 260 -4.13 12.78 -0.64
N VAL A 261 -3.29 13.81 -0.59
CA VAL A 261 -3.45 15.01 -1.43
C VAL A 261 -3.32 14.68 -2.91
N THR A 262 -2.35 13.85 -3.30
CA THR A 262 -2.20 13.36 -4.69
C THR A 262 -3.44 12.58 -5.14
N LEU A 263 -3.91 11.65 -4.32
CA LEU A 263 -5.10 10.85 -4.60
C LEU A 263 -6.34 11.73 -4.78
N GLY A 264 -6.49 12.75 -3.93
CA GLY A 264 -7.56 13.74 -4.03
C GLY A 264 -7.52 14.61 -5.25
N ALA A 265 -6.33 15.10 -5.62
CA ALA A 265 -6.17 15.85 -6.86
C ALA A 265 -6.50 14.99 -8.08
N TYR A 266 -5.94 13.77 -8.16
CA TYR A 266 -6.20 12.84 -9.26
C TYR A 266 -7.69 12.52 -9.39
N THR A 267 -8.34 12.10 -8.31
CA THR A 267 -9.75 11.67 -8.33
C THR A 267 -10.67 12.82 -8.78
N ARG A 268 -10.43 14.04 -8.30
CA ARG A 268 -11.23 15.22 -8.68
C ARG A 268 -11.01 15.61 -10.13
N THR A 269 -9.75 15.60 -10.58
CA THR A 269 -9.43 15.85 -12.00
C THR A 269 -10.09 14.80 -12.88
N GLN A 270 -10.01 13.52 -12.53
CA GLN A 270 -10.63 12.46 -13.31
C GLN A 270 -12.15 12.57 -13.37
N CYS A 271 -12.81 12.90 -12.25
CA CYS A 271 -14.25 13.14 -12.25
C CYS A 271 -14.64 14.35 -13.11
N LEU A 272 -13.82 15.40 -13.13
CA LEU A 272 -14.08 16.56 -13.98
C LEU A 272 -13.90 16.23 -15.47
N VAL A 273 -12.82 15.51 -15.82
CA VAL A 273 -12.59 15.01 -17.19
C VAL A 273 -13.77 14.13 -17.63
N ALA A 274 -14.14 13.13 -16.83
CA ALA A 274 -15.27 12.25 -17.11
C ALA A 274 -16.59 13.01 -17.27
N ALA A 275 -16.82 14.07 -16.47
CA ALA A 275 -18.01 14.91 -16.59
C ALA A 275 -18.00 15.71 -17.89
N ILE A 276 -16.84 16.24 -18.29
CA ILE A 276 -16.70 16.97 -19.56
C ILE A 276 -16.93 16.02 -20.75
N ASP A 277 -16.39 14.80 -20.71
CA ASP A 277 -16.61 13.81 -21.76
C ASP A 277 -18.08 13.40 -21.85
N ALA A 278 -18.71 13.15 -20.71
CA ALA A 278 -20.13 12.80 -20.64
C ALA A 278 -21.02 13.91 -21.20
N VAL A 279 -20.75 15.17 -20.87
CA VAL A 279 -21.50 16.33 -21.39
C VAL A 279 -21.17 16.59 -22.85
N GLY A 280 -19.91 16.46 -23.26
CA GLY A 280 -19.46 16.71 -24.63
C GLY A 280 -19.99 15.64 -25.60
N ILE A 281 -19.74 14.37 -25.31
CA ILE A 281 -20.17 13.23 -26.14
C ILE A 281 -21.68 13.03 -26.00
N GLY A 282 -22.22 13.05 -24.78
CA GLY A 282 -23.66 12.91 -24.55
C GLY A 282 -24.48 14.08 -25.10
N GLY A 283 -24.00 15.31 -24.92
CA GLY A 283 -24.59 16.51 -25.51
C GLY A 283 -24.50 16.49 -27.04
N GLY A 284 -23.37 16.06 -27.59
CA GLY A 284 -23.22 15.86 -29.03
C GLY A 284 -24.21 14.84 -29.59
N ALA A 285 -24.36 13.68 -28.93
CA ALA A 285 -25.34 12.65 -29.29
C ALA A 285 -26.78 13.20 -29.22
N TYR A 286 -27.10 13.96 -28.17
CA TYR A 286 -28.40 14.62 -28.03
C TYR A 286 -28.68 15.62 -29.17
N LEU A 287 -27.69 16.45 -29.54
CA LEU A 287 -27.83 17.46 -30.59
C LEU A 287 -28.08 16.86 -31.98
N ILE A 288 -27.44 15.74 -32.29
CA ILE A 288 -27.65 15.02 -33.55
C ILE A 288 -28.87 14.07 -33.50
N GLY A 289 -29.60 14.05 -32.38
CA GLY A 289 -30.84 13.30 -32.21
C GLY A 289 -30.67 11.80 -32.01
N VAL A 290 -29.49 11.34 -31.58
CA VAL A 290 -29.24 9.92 -31.29
C VAL A 290 -30.03 9.53 -30.03
N PRO A 291 -30.81 8.43 -30.07
CA PRO A 291 -31.54 7.95 -28.90
C PRO A 291 -30.56 7.49 -27.81
N LEU A 292 -31.06 7.31 -26.59
CA LEU A 292 -30.23 6.93 -25.44
C LEU A 292 -29.08 7.92 -25.13
N ALA A 293 -29.17 9.19 -25.52
CA ALA A 293 -28.11 10.16 -25.24
C ALA A 293 -27.72 10.24 -23.75
N ILE A 294 -28.68 10.12 -22.82
CA ILE A 294 -28.39 10.13 -21.37
C ILE A 294 -27.73 8.83 -20.90
N PRO A 295 -28.27 7.62 -21.19
CA PRO A 295 -27.56 6.37 -20.94
C PRO A 295 -26.14 6.34 -21.51
N LEU A 296 -25.96 6.88 -22.71
CA LEU A 296 -24.67 6.99 -23.36
C LEU A 296 -23.74 7.96 -22.61
N ALA A 297 -24.23 9.13 -22.20
CA ALA A 297 -23.46 10.07 -21.38
C ALA A 297 -23.00 9.44 -20.06
N ILE A 298 -23.88 8.67 -19.41
CA ILE A 298 -23.56 7.94 -18.18
C ILE A 298 -22.55 6.83 -18.44
N LEU A 299 -22.70 6.09 -19.55
CA LEU A 299 -21.72 5.08 -19.96
C LEU A 299 -20.35 5.72 -20.20
N VAL A 300 -20.28 6.84 -20.91
CA VAL A 300 -19.04 7.60 -21.15
C VAL A 300 -18.44 8.06 -19.82
N PHE A 301 -19.24 8.65 -18.93
CA PHE A 301 -18.81 9.08 -17.60
C PHE A 301 -18.16 7.94 -16.81
N LEU A 302 -18.81 6.78 -16.75
CA LEU A 302 -18.30 5.62 -16.01
C LEU A 302 -17.09 4.98 -16.69
N ALA A 303 -17.11 4.91 -18.03
CA ALA A 303 -16.03 4.33 -18.81
C ALA A 303 -14.75 5.17 -18.73
N ALA A 304 -14.86 6.49 -18.62
CA ALA A 304 -13.71 7.40 -18.52
C ALA A 304 -12.75 7.05 -17.36
N PHE A 305 -13.19 6.32 -16.33
CA PHE A 305 -12.31 5.86 -15.24
C PHE A 305 -11.35 4.73 -15.63
N VAL A 306 -11.53 4.09 -16.79
CA VAL A 306 -10.61 3.08 -17.35
C VAL A 306 -9.83 3.73 -18.50
N PRO A 307 -8.55 4.10 -18.30
CA PRO A 307 -7.77 4.75 -19.34
C PRO A 307 -7.73 3.92 -20.63
N ILE A 308 -7.83 4.59 -21.78
CA ILE A 308 -7.81 4.01 -23.15
C ILE A 308 -9.03 3.13 -23.44
N LEU A 309 -9.23 2.04 -22.69
CA LEU A 309 -10.35 1.11 -22.89
C LEU A 309 -11.70 1.79 -22.75
N GLY A 310 -11.84 2.71 -21.79
CA GLY A 310 -13.06 3.43 -21.53
C GLY A 310 -13.56 4.25 -22.71
N ALA A 311 -12.65 5.04 -23.29
CA ALA A 311 -12.97 5.87 -24.45
C ALA A 311 -13.22 5.02 -25.71
N ILE A 312 -12.47 3.94 -25.92
CA ILE A 312 -12.68 3.05 -27.05
C ILE A 312 -14.05 2.37 -26.94
N LEU A 313 -14.36 1.74 -25.79
CA LEU A 313 -15.61 1.00 -25.61
C LEU A 313 -16.83 1.92 -25.65
N SER A 314 -16.78 3.05 -24.96
CA SER A 314 -17.91 4.00 -24.94
C SER A 314 -18.09 4.71 -26.29
N GLY A 315 -16.99 5.09 -26.95
CA GLY A 315 -17.02 5.68 -28.29
C GLY A 315 -17.51 4.70 -29.35
N MET A 316 -17.09 3.44 -29.31
CA MET A 316 -17.61 2.40 -30.18
C MET A 316 -19.11 2.21 -29.98
N MET A 317 -19.58 2.16 -28.73
CA MET A 317 -21.00 2.02 -28.44
C MET A 317 -21.80 3.24 -28.93
N ALA A 318 -21.28 4.46 -28.74
CA ALA A 318 -21.89 5.69 -29.24
C ALA A 318 -22.07 5.67 -30.76
N VAL A 319 -21.01 5.33 -31.50
CA VAL A 319 -21.03 5.28 -32.96
C VAL A 319 -21.93 4.14 -33.45
N ALA A 320 -21.92 2.98 -32.78
CA ALA A 320 -22.78 1.86 -33.13
C ALA A 320 -24.27 2.20 -32.93
N ILE A 321 -24.64 2.85 -31.83
CA ILE A 321 -26.03 3.29 -31.59
C ILE A 321 -26.45 4.32 -32.65
N ALA A 322 -25.58 5.27 -32.97
CA ALA A 322 -25.85 6.27 -34.01
C ALA A 322 -26.03 5.63 -35.40
N LEU A 323 -25.22 4.62 -35.73
CA LEU A 323 -25.32 3.87 -36.99
C LEU A 323 -26.64 3.11 -37.07
N VAL A 324 -27.01 2.41 -35.99
CA VAL A 324 -28.20 1.57 -35.93
C VAL A 324 -29.48 2.38 -36.01
N ASP A 325 -29.56 3.53 -35.32
CA ASP A 325 -30.80 4.31 -35.26
C ASP A 325 -30.94 5.36 -36.38
N LYS A 326 -29.83 5.98 -36.78
CA LYS A 326 -29.83 7.18 -37.63
C LYS A 326 -29.03 7.02 -38.92
N GLY A 327 -28.51 5.82 -39.18
CA GLY A 327 -27.74 5.53 -40.38
C GLY A 327 -26.29 6.04 -40.34
N PHE A 328 -25.61 5.81 -41.45
CA PHE A 328 -24.15 5.94 -41.55
C PHE A 328 -23.63 7.37 -41.45
N THR A 329 -24.34 8.33 -42.03
CA THR A 329 -23.94 9.75 -42.00
C THR A 329 -23.88 10.25 -40.56
N THR A 330 -24.89 9.92 -39.75
CA THR A 330 -24.97 10.30 -38.34
C THR A 330 -23.87 9.61 -37.52
N ALA A 331 -23.54 8.37 -37.83
CA ALA A 331 -22.43 7.65 -37.20
C ALA A 331 -21.07 8.33 -37.45
N ILE A 332 -20.81 8.81 -38.67
CA ILE A 332 -19.60 9.60 -38.97
C ILE A 332 -19.60 10.91 -38.18
N VAL A 333 -20.72 11.63 -38.17
CA VAL A 333 -20.82 12.89 -37.41
C VAL A 333 -20.58 12.62 -35.92
N MET A 334 -21.13 11.54 -35.37
CA MET A 334 -20.89 11.11 -33.99
C MET A 334 -19.40 10.80 -33.74
N LEU A 335 -18.74 10.10 -34.66
CA LEU A 335 -17.31 9.83 -34.58
C LEU A 335 -16.50 11.14 -34.58
N ILE A 336 -16.84 12.09 -35.45
CA ILE A 336 -16.19 13.41 -35.49
C ILE A 336 -16.38 14.14 -34.15
N ILE A 337 -17.59 14.13 -33.58
CA ILE A 337 -17.87 14.72 -32.27
C ILE A 337 -16.96 14.10 -31.20
N ILE A 338 -16.89 12.76 -31.14
CA ILE A 338 -16.05 12.06 -30.16
C ILE A 338 -14.58 12.45 -30.33
N LEU A 339 -14.08 12.45 -31.57
CA LEU A 339 -12.69 12.84 -31.85
C LEU A 339 -12.43 14.29 -31.46
N VAL A 340 -13.35 15.22 -31.73
CA VAL A 340 -13.20 16.63 -31.34
C VAL A 340 -13.17 16.76 -29.82
N VAL A 341 -14.11 16.13 -29.10
CA VAL A 341 -14.14 16.15 -27.62
C VAL A 341 -12.83 15.58 -27.06
N GLN A 342 -12.39 14.44 -27.58
CA GLN A 342 -11.17 13.77 -27.12
C GLN A 342 -9.90 14.57 -27.44
N GLN A 343 -9.87 15.32 -28.54
CA GLN A 343 -8.76 16.22 -28.86
C GLN A 343 -8.75 17.45 -27.97
N VAL A 344 -9.91 18.01 -27.62
CA VAL A 344 -10.02 19.09 -26.63
C VAL A 344 -9.57 18.59 -25.26
N GLU A 345 -10.00 17.38 -24.89
CA GLU A 345 -9.60 16.73 -23.65
C GLU A 345 -8.07 16.56 -23.58
N SER A 346 -7.48 15.94 -24.60
CA SER A 346 -6.06 15.59 -24.60
C SER A 346 -5.13 16.80 -24.72
N ASN A 347 -5.49 17.81 -25.53
CA ASN A 347 -4.60 18.93 -25.83
C ASN A 347 -4.81 20.15 -24.91
N LEU A 348 -6.01 20.35 -24.38
CA LEU A 348 -6.33 21.54 -23.57
C LEU A 348 -6.64 21.16 -22.13
N LEU A 349 -7.55 20.21 -21.90
CA LEU A 349 -8.08 19.94 -20.57
C LEU A 349 -7.10 19.16 -19.71
N GLN A 350 -6.49 18.09 -20.22
CA GLN A 350 -5.54 17.29 -19.45
C GLN A 350 -4.33 18.14 -18.97
N PRO A 351 -3.65 18.93 -19.82
CA PRO A 351 -2.57 19.80 -19.35
C PRO A 351 -3.02 20.85 -18.34
N ALA A 352 -4.20 21.47 -18.54
CA ALA A 352 -4.72 22.49 -17.63
C ALA A 352 -5.13 21.91 -16.27
N LEU A 353 -5.74 20.72 -16.25
CA LEU A 353 -6.28 20.09 -15.05
C LEU A 353 -5.25 19.24 -14.28
N MET A 354 -4.20 18.75 -14.94
CA MET A 354 -3.14 17.94 -14.32
C MET A 354 -1.85 18.73 -13.99
N SER A 355 -1.80 20.04 -14.28
CA SER A 355 -0.55 20.81 -14.40
C SER A 355 0.42 20.80 -13.20
N ASN A 356 0.01 20.35 -12.01
CA ASN A 356 0.86 20.36 -10.80
C ASN A 356 0.65 19.20 -9.81
N ALA A 357 -0.05 18.12 -10.18
CA ALA A 357 -0.52 17.14 -9.17
C ALA A 357 0.08 15.72 -9.26
N VAL A 358 0.44 15.23 -10.45
CA VAL A 358 0.84 13.82 -10.64
C VAL A 358 1.88 13.70 -11.76
N SER A 359 3.17 13.77 -11.42
CA SER A 359 4.27 13.55 -12.37
C SER A 359 4.53 12.04 -12.55
N LEU A 360 3.59 11.31 -13.16
CA LEU A 360 3.80 9.90 -13.51
C LEU A 360 4.28 9.79 -14.95
N HIS A 361 5.27 8.93 -15.18
CA HIS A 361 5.71 8.61 -16.53
C HIS A 361 4.61 7.84 -17.28
N PRO A 362 4.27 8.18 -18.54
CA PRO A 362 3.18 7.51 -19.27
C PRO A 362 3.32 5.99 -19.35
N VAL A 363 4.55 5.49 -19.50
CA VAL A 363 4.85 4.04 -19.48
C VAL A 363 4.48 3.40 -18.13
N ALA A 364 4.70 4.09 -17.01
CA ALA A 364 4.34 3.56 -15.69
C ALA A 364 2.81 3.46 -15.54
N VAL A 365 2.08 4.46 -16.05
CA VAL A 365 0.61 4.43 -16.09
C VAL A 365 0.12 3.26 -16.95
N LEU A 366 0.67 3.11 -18.16
CA LEU A 366 0.30 2.01 -19.06
C LEU A 366 0.55 0.63 -18.43
N LEU A 367 1.73 0.42 -17.84
CA LEU A 367 2.07 -0.84 -17.18
C LEU A 367 1.22 -1.11 -15.93
N ALA A 368 0.90 -0.07 -15.16
CA ALA A 368 0.02 -0.21 -14.00
C ALA A 368 -1.41 -0.56 -14.41
N VAL A 369 -1.96 0.09 -15.44
CA VAL A 369 -3.30 -0.22 -15.97
C VAL A 369 -3.34 -1.63 -16.55
N ALA A 370 -2.34 -2.02 -17.34
CA ALA A 370 -2.24 -3.37 -17.90
C ALA A 370 -2.07 -4.43 -16.80
N GLY A 371 -1.18 -4.21 -15.83
CA GLY A 371 -0.94 -5.12 -14.72
C GLY A 371 -2.13 -5.24 -13.77
N GLY A 372 -2.77 -4.12 -13.42
CA GLY A 372 -4.00 -4.10 -12.64
C GLY A 372 -5.15 -4.79 -13.37
N GLY A 373 -5.28 -4.52 -14.68
CA GLY A 373 -6.22 -5.18 -15.58
C GLY A 373 -6.05 -6.70 -15.60
N ALA A 374 -4.81 -7.18 -15.70
CA ALA A 374 -4.51 -8.61 -15.68
C ALA A 374 -4.77 -9.24 -14.30
N ALA A 375 -4.54 -8.51 -13.20
CA ALA A 375 -4.65 -9.05 -11.85
C ALA A 375 -6.10 -9.12 -11.32
N MET A 376 -6.91 -8.07 -11.56
CA MET A 376 -8.27 -7.95 -11.00
C MET A 376 -9.31 -7.52 -12.06
N GLY A 377 -9.00 -7.65 -13.34
CA GLY A 377 -9.88 -7.25 -14.43
C GLY A 377 -10.08 -5.73 -14.50
N ILE A 378 -11.25 -5.31 -14.97
CA ILE A 378 -11.63 -3.89 -15.10
C ILE A 378 -11.44 -3.14 -13.78
N VAL A 379 -11.73 -3.78 -12.66
CA VAL A 379 -11.58 -3.16 -11.34
C VAL A 379 -10.12 -2.79 -11.09
N GLY A 380 -9.18 -3.69 -11.31
CA GLY A 380 -7.76 -3.39 -11.14
C GLY A 380 -7.27 -2.31 -12.10
N ALA A 381 -7.80 -2.24 -13.32
CA ALA A 381 -7.48 -1.18 -14.28
C ALA A 381 -7.94 0.22 -13.81
N VAL A 382 -9.15 0.33 -13.23
CA VAL A 382 -9.69 1.60 -12.67
C VAL A 382 -8.82 2.09 -11.51
N PHE A 383 -8.46 1.19 -10.59
CA PHE A 383 -7.73 1.56 -9.38
C PHE A 383 -6.21 1.70 -9.59
N ALA A 384 -5.67 1.22 -10.71
CA ALA A 384 -4.24 1.18 -10.97
C ALA A 384 -3.58 2.56 -10.88
N VAL A 385 -4.09 3.55 -11.61
CA VAL A 385 -3.52 4.90 -11.69
C VAL A 385 -3.58 5.65 -10.35
N PRO A 386 -4.72 5.73 -9.64
CA PRO A 386 -4.77 6.43 -8.35
C PRO A 386 -3.87 5.78 -7.30
N ILE A 387 -3.81 4.43 -7.26
CA ILE A 387 -2.91 3.71 -6.35
C ILE A 387 -1.45 3.99 -6.72
N LEU A 388 -1.10 3.93 -8.01
CA LEU A 388 0.24 4.23 -8.49
C LEU A 388 0.65 5.66 -8.10
N ALA A 389 -0.24 6.64 -8.28
CA ALA A 389 0.01 8.03 -7.91
C ALA A 389 0.25 8.19 -6.40
N PHE A 390 -0.60 7.57 -5.57
CA PHE A 390 -0.46 7.57 -4.11
C PHE A 390 0.89 6.95 -3.69
N VAL A 391 1.18 5.73 -4.16
CA VAL A 391 2.40 5.00 -3.82
C VAL A 391 3.64 5.76 -4.28
N ASN A 392 3.64 6.29 -5.51
CA ASN A 392 4.75 7.07 -6.04
C ASN A 392 5.06 8.28 -5.15
N THR A 393 4.04 9.08 -4.80
CA THR A 393 4.23 10.25 -3.92
C THR A 393 4.73 9.84 -2.53
N THR A 394 4.16 8.79 -1.94
CA THR A 394 4.57 8.30 -0.61
C THR A 394 6.01 7.80 -0.63
N VAL A 395 6.41 7.03 -1.63
CA VAL A 395 7.78 6.49 -1.76
C VAL A 395 8.78 7.61 -2.02
N LEU A 396 8.47 8.56 -2.90
CA LEU A 396 9.34 9.71 -3.17
C LEU A 396 9.59 10.53 -1.91
N TYR A 397 8.53 10.81 -1.14
CA TYR A 397 8.68 11.52 0.14
C TYR A 397 9.57 10.76 1.13
N LEU A 398 9.37 9.44 1.28
CA LEU A 398 10.20 8.62 2.16
C LEU A 398 11.67 8.54 1.72
N ARG A 399 11.94 8.75 0.42
CA ARG A 399 13.29 8.87 -0.14
C ARG A 399 13.88 10.29 -0.06
N GLY A 400 13.15 11.24 0.53
CA GLY A 400 13.59 12.63 0.70
C GLY A 400 13.16 13.58 -0.43
N TYR A 401 12.40 13.11 -1.42
CA TYR A 401 11.85 13.93 -2.49
C TYR A 401 10.43 14.40 -2.13
N ASP A 402 10.31 15.58 -1.52
CA ASP A 402 9.01 16.16 -1.17
C ASP A 402 8.45 17.02 -2.31
N SER A 403 7.49 16.47 -3.06
CA SER A 403 6.76 17.20 -4.12
C SER A 403 5.75 18.23 -3.56
N PHE A 404 5.45 18.18 -2.26
CA PHE A 404 4.46 19.03 -1.61
C PHE A 404 5.03 19.72 -0.36
N ILE A 405 6.15 20.43 -0.54
CA ILE A 405 6.83 21.19 0.53
C ILE A 405 5.86 22.10 1.30
N ARG A 406 4.83 22.62 0.62
CA ARG A 406 3.77 23.42 1.24
C ARG A 406 3.06 22.78 2.42
N LEU A 407 2.90 21.47 2.38
CA LEU A 407 2.29 20.72 3.46
C LEU A 407 3.18 20.68 4.70
N SER A 408 4.47 20.98 4.61
CA SER A 408 5.37 21.01 5.77
C SER A 408 5.17 22.23 6.68
N TYR A 409 4.56 23.31 6.17
CA TYR A 409 4.30 24.54 6.95
C TYR A 409 2.81 24.89 7.09
N GLN A 410 1.94 24.28 6.30
CA GLN A 410 0.51 24.56 6.32
C GLN A 410 -0.17 23.97 7.57
N LYS A 411 -0.82 24.80 8.39
CA LYS A 411 -1.52 24.37 9.61
C LYS A 411 -2.87 23.70 9.34
N ASP A 412 -3.57 24.11 8.29
CA ASP A 412 -4.90 23.62 7.90
C ASP A 412 -4.87 22.48 6.86
N ARG A 413 -3.76 21.74 6.82
CA ARG A 413 -3.56 20.62 5.90
C ARG A 413 -4.36 19.38 6.32
N PRO A 414 -4.62 18.43 5.39
CA PRO A 414 -5.16 17.12 5.73
C PRO A 414 -4.28 16.45 6.79
N GLY A 415 -4.92 15.91 7.82
CA GLY A 415 -4.19 15.25 8.91
C GLY A 415 -3.57 16.18 9.96
N GLY A 416 -4.01 17.43 10.02
CA GLY A 416 -3.65 18.33 11.11
C GLY A 416 -2.26 18.96 10.99
N PRO A 417 -1.88 19.81 11.96
CA PRO A 417 -0.63 20.55 11.93
C PRO A 417 0.61 19.64 11.84
N PRO A 418 1.69 20.09 11.18
CA PRO A 418 2.98 19.40 11.18
C PRO A 418 3.42 18.96 12.58
N GLY A 419 3.80 17.69 12.73
CA GLY A 419 4.24 17.13 14.01
C GLY A 419 3.13 16.95 15.07
N SER A 420 1.85 17.06 14.72
CA SER A 420 0.75 16.85 15.68
C SER A 420 0.54 15.38 16.07
N LEU A 421 1.04 14.43 15.28
CA LEU A 421 0.73 13.00 15.43
C LEU A 421 1.04 12.48 16.84
N ASP A 422 2.22 12.79 17.40
CA ASP A 422 2.60 12.29 18.72
C ASP A 422 1.71 12.85 19.82
N ARG A 423 1.30 14.13 19.68
CA ARG A 423 0.34 14.76 20.60
C ARG A 423 -1.03 14.13 20.50
N GLU A 424 -1.52 13.90 19.28
CA GLU A 424 -2.81 13.26 19.01
C GLU A 424 -2.82 11.81 19.52
N LEU A 425 -1.74 11.06 19.32
CA LEU A 425 -1.61 9.70 19.83
C LEU A 425 -1.54 9.67 21.36
N ALA A 426 -0.83 10.61 21.98
CA ALA A 426 -0.75 10.74 23.43
C ALA A 426 -2.11 11.13 24.03
N GLU A 427 -2.84 12.05 23.42
CA GLU A 427 -4.18 12.45 23.84
C GLU A 427 -5.17 11.29 23.71
N ALA A 428 -5.14 10.58 22.59
CA ALA A 428 -5.96 9.38 22.37
C ALA A 428 -5.50 8.14 23.16
N ALA A 429 -4.42 8.25 23.94
CA ALA A 429 -3.96 7.23 24.89
C ALA A 429 -4.18 7.65 26.35
N ARG A 430 -4.64 8.89 26.60
CA ARG A 430 -5.03 9.30 27.96
C ARG A 430 -6.19 8.42 28.43
N PRO A 431 -6.14 7.85 29.65
CA PRO A 431 -7.29 7.18 30.26
C PRO A 431 -8.51 8.11 30.21
N SER A 432 -9.69 7.57 29.93
CA SER A 432 -10.92 8.38 30.02
C SER A 432 -11.00 9.02 31.40
N GLU A 433 -11.60 10.22 31.51
CA GLU A 433 -11.81 10.85 32.82
C GLU A 433 -12.54 9.91 33.78
N GLN A 434 -13.38 9.03 33.23
CA GLN A 434 -14.04 7.96 33.96
C GLN A 434 -13.05 6.93 34.53
N ASN A 435 -12.13 6.39 33.73
CA ASN A 435 -11.08 5.48 34.22
C ASN A 435 -10.15 6.17 35.24
N LEU A 436 -9.92 7.48 35.07
CA LEU A 436 -9.13 8.27 36.01
C LEU A 436 -9.90 8.54 37.31
N ALA A 437 -11.21 8.74 37.24
CA ALA A 437 -12.10 8.89 38.38
C ALA A 437 -12.26 7.58 39.15
N GLU A 438 -12.44 6.46 38.45
CA GLU A 438 -12.45 5.11 39.01
C GLU A 438 -11.11 4.79 39.69
N ALA A 439 -9.97 5.12 39.06
CA ALA A 439 -8.66 4.95 39.68
C ALA A 439 -8.45 5.87 40.91
N ARG A 440 -8.99 7.09 40.89
CA ARG A 440 -8.95 8.01 42.05
C ARG A 440 -9.87 7.55 43.17
N GLN A 441 -11.03 6.99 42.85
CA GLN A 441 -11.97 6.40 43.81
C GLN A 441 -11.38 5.14 44.43
N ALA A 442 -10.84 4.22 43.62
CA ALA A 442 -10.13 3.03 44.12
C ALA A 442 -8.95 3.40 45.02
N LYS A 443 -8.19 4.44 44.67
CA LYS A 443 -7.11 4.96 45.52
C LYS A 443 -7.63 5.58 46.83
N ALA A 444 -8.72 6.34 46.77
CA ALA A 444 -9.33 6.95 47.96
C ALA A 444 -10.00 5.92 48.88
N GLU A 445 -10.50 4.81 48.33
CA GLU A 445 -11.03 3.66 49.07
C GLU A 445 -9.90 2.85 49.70
N ALA A 446 -8.79 2.65 49.00
CA ALA A 446 -7.59 2.04 49.56
C ALA A 446 -6.98 2.89 50.72
N GLU A 447 -7.04 4.22 50.63
CA GLU A 447 -6.59 5.12 51.70
C GLU A 447 -7.56 5.19 52.90
N LYS A 448 -8.85 4.85 52.71
CA LYS A 448 -9.88 4.82 53.77
C LYS A 448 -10.03 3.46 54.43
N GLY A 449 -9.76 2.38 53.71
CA GLY A 449 -9.69 1.01 54.24
C GLY A 449 -8.40 0.81 55.02
N GLY A 450 -8.29 1.44 56.18
CA GLY A 450 -7.14 1.28 57.07
C GLY A 450 -7.02 -0.17 57.56
N ASP A 451 -6.13 -0.94 56.95
CA ASP A 451 -5.44 -2.03 57.63
C ASP A 451 -3.96 -1.64 57.80
N GLN A 452 -3.62 -1.25 59.03
CA GLN A 452 -2.28 -0.78 59.42
C GLN A 452 -1.27 -1.91 59.62
N ARG A 453 -1.47 -3.11 59.04
CA ARG A 453 -0.53 -4.22 59.25
C ARG A 453 0.58 -4.39 58.22
N THR A 454 0.50 -3.76 57.06
CA THR A 454 1.48 -4.00 55.99
C THR A 454 2.66 -3.01 55.90
N PRO A 455 2.60 -1.72 56.33
CA PRO A 455 3.76 -0.85 56.14
C PRO A 455 4.99 -1.23 56.97
N ARG A 456 4.81 -1.88 58.13
CA ARG A 456 5.91 -2.21 59.04
C ARG A 456 6.65 -3.47 58.61
N GLU A 457 5.93 -4.50 58.15
CA GLU A 457 6.51 -5.74 57.65
C GLU A 457 7.15 -5.54 56.26
N HIS A 458 6.52 -4.76 55.36
CA HIS A 458 7.14 -4.42 54.07
C HIS A 458 8.35 -3.48 54.22
N ALA A 459 8.36 -2.59 55.22
CA ALA A 459 9.55 -1.77 55.51
C ALA A 459 10.71 -2.60 56.08
N GLU A 460 10.43 -3.58 56.96
CA GLU A 460 11.45 -4.48 57.49
C GLU A 460 12.02 -5.40 56.39
N GLN A 461 11.18 -5.87 55.48
CA GLN A 461 11.60 -6.74 54.38
C GLN A 461 12.37 -5.97 53.30
N ALA A 462 11.96 -4.73 52.98
CA ALA A 462 12.70 -3.83 52.11
C ALA A 462 14.07 -3.43 52.72
N GLU A 463 14.15 -3.19 54.03
CA GLU A 463 15.42 -2.88 54.70
C GLU A 463 16.38 -4.09 54.68
N LYS A 464 15.86 -5.31 54.82
CA LYS A 464 16.63 -6.55 54.75
C LYS A 464 17.21 -6.77 53.34
N VAL A 465 16.39 -6.58 52.31
CA VAL A 465 16.80 -6.66 50.89
C VAL A 465 17.80 -5.56 50.56
N GLN A 466 17.62 -4.35 51.07
CA GLN A 466 18.55 -3.24 50.86
C GLN A 466 19.91 -3.47 51.53
N LYS A 467 19.95 -4.06 52.73
CA LYS A 467 21.20 -4.49 53.40
C LYS A 467 21.91 -5.61 52.64
N GLU A 468 21.16 -6.55 52.05
CA GLU A 468 21.71 -7.65 51.27
C GLU A 468 22.30 -7.14 49.93
N ILE A 469 21.64 -6.17 49.29
CA ILE A 469 22.16 -5.45 48.12
C ILE A 469 23.44 -4.67 48.48
N GLN A 470 23.47 -3.98 49.61
CA GLN A 470 24.64 -3.22 50.07
C GLN A 470 25.86 -4.11 50.37
N ASN A 471 25.63 -5.28 50.98
CA ASN A 471 26.67 -6.28 51.24
C ASN A 471 27.18 -6.93 49.94
N THR A 472 26.28 -7.19 49.00
CA THR A 472 26.67 -7.76 47.70
C THR A 472 27.52 -6.73 46.94
N LEU A 473 27.12 -5.46 46.91
CA LEU A 473 27.89 -4.40 46.24
C LEU A 473 29.26 -4.13 46.89
N SER A 474 29.42 -4.31 48.21
CA SER A 474 30.71 -4.18 48.90
C SER A 474 31.64 -5.38 48.67
N GLU A 475 31.09 -6.59 48.52
CA GLU A 475 31.81 -7.77 48.01
C GLU A 475 32.31 -7.54 46.57
N PHE A 476 31.49 -6.95 45.70
CA PHE A 476 31.87 -6.59 44.33
C PHE A 476 32.94 -5.48 44.29
N ALA A 477 32.92 -4.51 45.21
CA ALA A 477 33.88 -3.41 45.26
C ALA A 477 35.25 -3.77 45.87
N SER A 478 35.35 -4.92 46.56
CA SER A 478 36.59 -5.40 47.18
C SER A 478 37.32 -6.48 46.36
N ALA A 479 36.76 -6.90 45.22
CA ALA A 479 37.40 -7.82 44.28
C ALA A 479 38.47 -7.11 43.44
N ASP A 480 39.74 -7.53 43.58
CA ASP A 480 40.90 -7.02 42.86
C ASP A 480 40.80 -7.33 41.34
N PRO A 481 40.72 -6.34 40.44
CA PRO A 481 40.55 -6.57 39.00
C PRO A 481 41.74 -7.24 38.29
N ASN A 482 42.89 -7.41 38.97
CA ASN A 482 44.13 -7.86 38.34
C ASN A 482 44.60 -9.26 38.75
N GLN A 483 43.80 -10.05 39.47
CA GLN A 483 44.07 -11.48 39.65
C GLN A 483 43.44 -12.30 38.50
N MET A 484 44.29 -12.64 37.52
CA MET A 484 44.01 -13.38 36.28
C MET A 484 43.34 -14.75 36.48
N LEU A 485 42.27 -15.05 35.72
CA LEU A 485 41.92 -16.40 35.24
C LEU A 485 41.26 -16.36 33.83
N PRO A 486 41.45 -17.40 32.99
CA PRO A 486 41.20 -17.35 31.54
C PRO A 486 39.74 -17.62 31.13
N GLY A 487 39.33 -16.98 30.02
CA GLY A 487 38.28 -17.37 29.06
C GLY A 487 36.87 -17.61 29.59
N ASP A 488 36.69 -18.68 30.35
CA ASP A 488 35.38 -19.27 30.65
C ASP A 488 34.81 -18.75 32.00
N ALA A 489 35.67 -18.25 32.89
CA ALA A 489 35.26 -17.72 34.20
C ALA A 489 34.57 -16.35 34.13
N LYS A 490 34.77 -15.57 33.05
CA LYS A 490 34.11 -14.27 32.85
C LYS A 490 32.65 -14.46 32.45
N THR A 491 32.37 -15.47 31.65
CA THR A 491 31.01 -15.95 31.33
C THR A 491 30.33 -16.52 32.56
N ASP A 492 31.00 -17.31 33.41
CA ASP A 492 30.40 -17.79 34.66
C ASP A 492 30.13 -16.65 35.67
N PHE A 493 30.95 -15.60 35.66
CA PHE A 493 30.74 -14.39 36.48
C PHE A 493 29.57 -13.53 35.96
N GLU A 494 29.46 -13.31 34.65
CA GLU A 494 28.35 -12.60 34.02
C GLU A 494 27.02 -13.38 34.13
N VAL A 495 27.07 -14.70 33.96
CA VAL A 495 25.91 -15.61 34.13
C VAL A 495 25.51 -15.69 35.61
N GLY A 496 26.46 -15.72 36.54
CA GLY A 496 26.18 -15.71 37.98
C GLY A 496 25.55 -14.39 38.46
N ALA A 497 25.99 -13.26 37.93
CA ALA A 497 25.44 -11.93 38.22
C ALA A 497 24.05 -11.74 37.60
N THR A 498 23.85 -12.15 36.34
CA THR A 498 22.53 -12.08 35.67
C THR A 498 21.53 -13.04 36.31
N THR A 499 21.93 -14.26 36.69
CA THR A 499 21.06 -15.22 37.39
C THR A 499 20.62 -14.70 38.77
N LYS A 500 21.51 -13.99 39.49
CA LYS A 500 21.16 -13.35 40.77
C LYS A 500 20.25 -12.14 40.59
N ILE A 501 20.47 -11.31 39.57
CA ILE A 501 19.58 -10.18 39.22
C ILE A 501 18.20 -10.67 38.78
N GLU A 502 18.14 -11.78 38.04
CA GLU A 502 16.89 -12.39 37.59
C GLU A 502 16.10 -13.01 38.75
N LYS A 503 16.77 -13.62 39.74
CA LYS A 503 16.13 -14.05 41.00
C LYS A 503 15.58 -12.89 41.82
N VAL A 504 16.26 -11.73 41.82
CA VAL A 504 15.76 -10.51 42.48
C VAL A 504 14.55 -9.94 41.74
N ALA A 505 14.58 -9.89 40.40
CA ALA A 505 13.45 -9.44 39.59
C ALA A 505 12.23 -10.38 39.68
N GLN A 506 12.45 -11.69 39.78
CA GLN A 506 11.39 -12.69 40.01
C GLN A 506 10.79 -12.58 41.41
N ALA A 507 11.59 -12.27 42.44
CA ALA A 507 11.08 -12.01 43.78
C ALA A 507 10.25 -10.71 43.84
N GLU A 508 10.65 -9.68 43.10
CA GLU A 508 9.92 -8.41 42.96
C GLU A 508 8.60 -8.59 42.18
N GLN A 509 8.59 -9.44 41.15
CA GLN A 509 7.39 -9.83 40.42
C GLN A 509 6.45 -10.71 41.25
N ALA A 510 6.97 -11.65 42.04
CA ALA A 510 6.17 -12.47 42.95
C ALA A 510 5.49 -11.62 44.03
N ALA A 511 6.20 -10.62 44.58
CA ALA A 511 5.60 -9.65 45.51
C ALA A 511 4.47 -8.82 44.86
N HIS A 512 4.63 -8.44 43.59
CA HIS A 512 3.60 -7.71 42.84
C HIS A 512 2.44 -8.60 42.34
N GLU A 513 2.64 -9.90 42.15
CA GLU A 513 1.58 -10.84 41.78
C GLU A 513 0.77 -11.29 43.00
N GLU A 514 1.36 -11.38 44.20
CA GLU A 514 0.61 -11.61 45.45
C GLU A 514 -0.24 -10.41 45.86
N GLU A 515 0.22 -9.17 45.59
CA GLU A 515 -0.63 -7.96 45.66
C GLU A 515 -1.85 -8.02 44.71
N ARG A 516 -1.74 -8.74 43.58
CA ARG A 516 -2.87 -8.97 42.65
C ARG A 516 -3.67 -10.22 43.02
N GLY A 517 -3.07 -11.21 43.67
CA GLY A 517 -3.69 -12.47 44.09
C GLY A 517 -4.63 -12.33 45.27
N VAL A 518 -4.38 -11.37 46.18
CA VAL A 518 -5.31 -11.05 47.28
C VAL A 518 -6.61 -10.40 46.77
N SER A 519 -6.67 -9.93 45.51
CA SER A 519 -7.90 -9.38 44.92
C SER A 519 -8.80 -10.42 44.23
N TRP A 520 -8.45 -11.72 44.22
CA TRP A 520 -9.20 -12.74 43.47
C TRP A 520 -9.40 -14.07 44.22
N GLN A 521 -9.43 -14.06 45.55
CA GLN A 521 -9.88 -15.20 46.36
C GLN A 521 -10.52 -14.73 47.67
N GLY A 522 -11.81 -14.41 47.60
CA GLY A 522 -12.62 -14.04 48.75
C GLY A 522 -14.00 -13.59 48.34
N ASP A 523 -14.81 -14.53 47.82
CA ASP A 523 -16.19 -14.75 48.29
C ASP A 523 -16.88 -15.77 47.36
N ASN A 524 -16.93 -17.02 47.81
CA ASN A 524 -17.82 -18.04 47.25
C ASN A 524 -18.08 -19.11 48.32
N SER A 525 -18.92 -18.79 49.30
CA SER A 525 -19.66 -19.78 50.09
C SER A 525 -20.82 -19.15 50.89
N GLU A 526 -22.03 -19.64 50.57
CA GLU A 526 -23.17 -19.84 51.48
C GLU A 526 -24.06 -18.65 51.91
N THR A 527 -25.21 -18.58 51.23
CA THR A 527 -26.58 -18.64 51.80
C THR A 527 -26.76 -18.38 53.30
N ALA A 528 -27.61 -17.39 53.65
CA ALA A 528 -28.93 -17.61 54.28
C ALA A 528 -29.46 -16.33 54.96
N GLY A 529 -30.68 -15.94 54.59
CA GLY A 529 -31.72 -15.59 55.57
C GLY A 529 -31.80 -14.17 56.13
N SER A 530 -32.98 -13.59 55.90
CA SER A 530 -33.84 -12.86 56.85
C SER A 530 -34.00 -11.33 56.70
N ASN A 531 -35.26 -11.02 56.37
CA ASN A 531 -36.15 -9.99 56.92
C ASN A 531 -36.01 -8.50 56.57
N GLU A 532 -37.20 -8.02 56.16
CA GLU A 532 -37.78 -6.67 56.06
C GLU A 532 -37.43 -5.79 54.85
#